data_AF-A0A4R3U3T6-F1
#
_entry.id   AF-A0A4R3U3T6-F1
#
_cell.length_a   1.000
_cell.length_b   1.000
_cell.length_c   1.000
_cell.angle_alpha   90.00
_cell.angle_beta   90.00
_cell.angle_gamma   90.00
#
_symmetry.space_group_name_H-M   'P 1'
#
loop_
_entity.id
_entity.type
_entity.pdbx_description
1 polymer ?
#
loop_
_entity_poly.entity_id
_entity_poly.type
_entity_poly.pdbx_seq_one_letter_code
_entity_poly.pdbx_strand_id
1 'polypeptide(L)'
;MSARLDQIALGRFAGTGERSARAVTIASVSFGRGLLWLLAAIIVGCGIWMLLPLSKGNSAEAARPELAAVESAPSGDASAVVSSASEAPAPATAELSRLRISSQTWRRGGLGSKALVTLTLRNDNDYAVKDVEIVCAFTRRDGSHLTNRSRVLADAVSMKSRKTFARIPVGFVNVNADQARCSLVAARRA
;
A
#
# COMPACT_ATOMS: atom_id res chain seq x y z
N MET A 1 -65.42 18.16 -1.87
CA MET A 1 -65.97 16.93 -2.46
C MET A 1 -64.84 16.17 -3.12
N SER A 2 -64.69 14.89 -2.72
CA SER A 2 -63.95 13.79 -3.39
C SER A 2 -62.51 14.00 -3.91
N ALA A 3 -61.55 13.36 -3.25
CA ALA A 3 -60.82 12.23 -3.84
C ALA A 3 -60.02 11.47 -2.74
N ARG A 4 -60.32 10.17 -2.63
CA ARG A 4 -59.68 9.16 -1.77
C ARG A 4 -58.26 8.85 -2.26
N LEU A 5 -57.35 8.49 -1.37
CA LEU A 5 -56.31 7.48 -1.63
C LEU A 5 -55.91 6.76 -0.33
N ASP A 6 -55.75 5.45 -0.48
CA ASP A 6 -55.85 4.36 0.49
C ASP A 6 -54.80 4.27 1.59
N GLN A 7 -55.26 3.77 2.74
CA GLN A 7 -54.47 2.97 3.68
C GLN A 7 -54.42 1.52 3.18
N ILE A 8 -53.23 0.96 2.97
CA ILE A 8 -53.03 -0.50 3.06
C ILE A 8 -51.68 -0.78 3.74
N ALA A 9 -51.78 -1.46 4.88
CA ALA A 9 -50.69 -2.08 5.63
C ALA A 9 -50.29 -3.43 5.01
N LEU A 10 -48.99 -3.76 4.98
CA LEU A 10 -48.35 -5.10 4.91
C LEU A 10 -46.87 -4.85 4.55
N GLY A 11 -45.83 -5.45 5.14
CA GLY A 11 -45.75 -6.54 6.10
C GLY A 11 -44.29 -6.78 6.52
N ARG A 12 -44.21 -7.54 7.60
CA ARG A 12 -43.09 -8.15 8.33
C ARG A 12 -42.02 -8.78 7.40
N PHE A 13 -40.75 -8.35 7.50
CA PHE A 13 -39.61 -9.06 6.91
C PHE A 13 -38.99 -9.99 7.97
N ALA A 14 -39.31 -11.28 7.88
CA ALA A 14 -38.61 -12.35 8.58
C ALA A 14 -38.45 -13.54 7.62
N GLY A 15 -37.20 -13.95 7.38
CA GLY A 15 -36.78 -15.30 7.05
C GLY A 15 -37.18 -15.90 5.70
N THR A 16 -36.19 -16.17 4.86
CA THR A 16 -35.96 -17.51 4.25
C THR A 16 -34.70 -17.45 3.38
N GLY A 17 -33.58 -17.86 3.98
CA GLY A 17 -32.49 -18.44 3.21
C GLY A 17 -32.91 -19.84 2.82
N GLU A 18 -33.09 -20.09 1.52
CA GLU A 18 -33.25 -21.43 0.93
C GLU A 18 -33.27 -21.29 -0.60
N ARG A 19 -32.09 -21.19 -1.24
CA ARG A 19 -31.98 -21.43 -2.69
C ARG A 19 -30.61 -21.86 -3.22
N SER A 20 -29.67 -22.25 -2.37
CA SER A 20 -28.36 -22.77 -2.81
C SER A 20 -28.23 -24.30 -2.78
N ALA A 21 -29.31 -25.03 -2.51
CA ALA A 21 -29.31 -26.49 -2.49
C ALA A 21 -29.94 -27.07 -3.77
N ARG A 22 -29.30 -26.87 -4.94
CA ARG A 22 -29.54 -27.67 -6.16
C ARG A 22 -28.51 -27.38 -7.26
N ALA A 23 -27.23 -27.66 -6.98
CA ALA A 23 -26.21 -27.76 -8.04
C ALA A 23 -24.99 -28.62 -7.61
N VAL A 24 -25.17 -29.54 -6.66
CA VAL A 24 -24.10 -30.46 -6.22
C VAL A 24 -24.61 -31.87 -6.40
N THR A 25 -24.55 -32.37 -7.63
CA THR A 25 -24.50 -33.79 -7.98
C THR A 25 -24.52 -33.86 -9.50
N ILE A 26 -23.36 -33.77 -10.14
CA ILE A 26 -22.95 -34.33 -11.46
C ILE A 26 -21.58 -33.70 -11.71
N ALA A 27 -20.49 -34.34 -11.25
CA ALA A 27 -19.11 -34.23 -11.75
C ALA A 27 -18.09 -34.77 -10.71
N SER A 28 -18.36 -35.91 -10.09
CA SER A 28 -17.49 -36.45 -9.02
C SER A 28 -16.92 -37.83 -9.36
N VAL A 29 -16.52 -38.08 -10.61
CA VAL A 29 -15.81 -39.33 -10.94
C VAL A 29 -14.61 -39.17 -11.88
N SER A 30 -14.45 -38.04 -12.58
CA SER A 30 -13.30 -37.82 -13.47
C SER A 30 -12.15 -37.00 -12.85
N PHE A 31 -12.39 -36.27 -11.77
CA PHE A 31 -11.40 -35.34 -11.19
C PHE A 31 -10.33 -36.04 -10.32
N GLY A 32 -10.68 -37.15 -9.66
CA GLY A 32 -9.75 -37.88 -8.77
C GLY A 32 -8.59 -38.55 -9.51
N ARG A 33 -8.84 -39.05 -10.73
CA ARG A 33 -7.82 -39.75 -11.54
C ARG A 33 -6.79 -38.78 -12.12
N GLY A 34 -7.22 -37.60 -12.54
CA GLY A 34 -6.31 -36.54 -13.01
C GLY A 34 -5.43 -35.98 -11.89
N LEU A 35 -6.00 -35.79 -10.69
CA LEU A 35 -5.26 -35.30 -9.53
C LEU A 35 -4.19 -36.29 -9.04
N LEU A 36 -4.50 -37.59 -9.02
CA LEU A 36 -3.54 -38.64 -8.67
C LEU A 36 -2.36 -38.70 -9.66
N TRP A 37 -2.62 -38.58 -10.96
CA TRP A 37 -1.54 -38.54 -11.97
C TRP A 37 -0.68 -37.28 -11.87
N LEU A 38 -1.27 -36.12 -11.56
CA LEU A 38 -0.55 -34.87 -11.32
C LEU A 38 0.38 -34.97 -10.10
N LEU A 39 -0.10 -35.53 -8.99
CA LEU A 39 0.71 -35.74 -7.79
C LEU A 39 1.86 -36.73 -8.04
N ALA A 40 1.61 -37.82 -8.76
CA ALA A 40 2.65 -38.77 -9.14
C ALA A 40 3.73 -38.13 -10.02
N ALA A 41 3.35 -37.31 -11.00
CA ALA A 41 4.29 -36.59 -11.86
C ALA A 41 5.15 -35.57 -11.08
N ILE A 42 4.57 -34.87 -10.11
CA ILE A 42 5.31 -33.93 -9.24
C ILE A 42 6.35 -34.67 -8.39
N ILE A 43 5.98 -35.81 -7.79
CA ILE A 43 6.90 -36.59 -6.95
C ILE A 43 8.08 -37.13 -7.78
N VAL A 44 7.83 -37.64 -8.98
CA VAL A 44 8.89 -38.11 -9.89
C VAL A 44 9.76 -36.95 -10.36
N GLY A 45 9.17 -35.80 -10.72
CA GLY A 45 9.90 -34.60 -11.13
C GLY A 45 10.81 -34.05 -10.02
N CYS A 46 10.32 -33.94 -8.79
CA CYS A 46 11.12 -33.51 -7.64
C CYS A 46 12.22 -34.51 -7.27
N GLY A 47 11.95 -35.81 -7.37
CA GLY A 47 12.96 -36.86 -7.14
C GLY A 47 14.11 -36.80 -8.15
N ILE A 48 13.80 -36.54 -9.43
CA ILE A 48 14.81 -36.36 -10.49
C ILE A 48 15.63 -35.08 -10.27
N TRP A 49 15.02 -34.00 -9.79
CA TRP A 49 15.73 -32.75 -9.49
C TRP A 49 16.73 -32.88 -8.32
N MET A 50 16.47 -33.77 -7.36
CA MET A 50 17.38 -34.06 -6.25
C MET A 50 18.57 -34.94 -6.63
N LEU A 51 18.55 -35.57 -7.81
CA LEU A 51 19.62 -36.45 -8.29
C LEU A 51 20.63 -35.74 -9.20
N LEU A 52 20.47 -34.42 -9.44
CA LEU A 52 21.54 -33.62 -10.02
C LEU A 52 22.56 -33.27 -8.92
N PRO A 53 23.83 -33.72 -9.03
CA PRO A 53 24.86 -33.25 -8.13
C PRO A 53 25.03 -31.74 -8.36
N LEU A 54 24.76 -30.97 -7.31
CA LEU A 54 25.01 -29.53 -7.25
C LEU A 54 26.50 -29.29 -7.50
N SER A 55 26.84 -29.09 -8.77
CA SER A 55 28.18 -28.83 -9.22
C SER A 55 28.61 -27.46 -8.71
N LYS A 56 29.57 -27.51 -7.77
CA LYS A 56 30.66 -26.55 -7.57
C LYS A 56 30.23 -25.11 -7.28
N GLY A 57 30.25 -24.79 -5.99
CA GLY A 57 30.04 -23.45 -5.46
C GLY A 57 30.93 -22.40 -6.13
N ASN A 58 30.30 -21.26 -6.40
CA ASN A 58 30.98 -20.03 -6.72
C ASN A 58 31.75 -19.58 -5.48
N SER A 59 33.08 -19.76 -5.50
CA SER A 59 34.00 -19.07 -4.59
C SER A 59 33.78 -17.57 -4.72
N ALA A 60 32.99 -17.01 -3.82
CA ALA A 60 33.12 -15.60 -3.47
C ALA A 60 34.23 -15.53 -2.43
N GLU A 61 35.39 -15.14 -2.93
CA GLU A 61 36.57 -14.65 -2.21
C GLU A 61 36.20 -13.97 -0.87
N ALA A 62 36.65 -14.58 0.22
CA ALA A 62 36.71 -13.91 1.51
C ALA A 62 37.88 -12.91 1.46
N ALA A 63 37.60 -11.71 0.97
CA ALA A 63 38.53 -10.59 1.11
C ALA A 63 38.66 -10.26 2.61
N ARG A 64 39.86 -10.56 3.13
CA ARG A 64 40.37 -10.17 4.45
C ARG A 64 40.14 -8.67 4.68
N PRO A 65 39.68 -8.23 5.87
CA PRO A 65 39.97 -6.89 6.32
C PRO A 65 41.43 -6.86 6.78
N GLU A 66 42.30 -6.33 5.91
CA GLU A 66 43.66 -5.95 6.26
C GLU A 66 43.59 -4.77 7.24
N LEU A 67 43.98 -5.04 8.49
CA LEU A 67 44.23 -4.05 9.52
C LEU A 67 45.43 -3.19 9.10
N ALA A 68 45.16 -2.09 8.40
CA ALA A 68 46.11 -1.00 8.25
C ALA A 68 45.98 -0.06 9.45
N ALA A 69 46.85 -0.26 10.44
CA ALA A 69 47.18 0.75 11.43
C ALA A 69 47.86 1.92 10.70
N VAL A 70 47.20 3.09 10.69
CA VAL A 70 47.80 4.35 10.26
C VAL A 70 48.05 5.17 11.52
N GLU A 71 49.25 5.03 12.07
CA GLU A 71 49.88 6.04 12.92
C GLU A 71 50.73 6.91 12.00
N SER A 72 50.43 8.21 11.96
CA SER A 72 51.39 9.33 11.95
C SER A 72 50.65 10.60 11.52
N ALA A 73 50.46 11.52 12.46
CA ALA A 73 50.19 12.94 12.17
C ALA A 73 51.36 13.55 11.36
N PRO A 74 51.11 14.61 10.57
CA PRO A 74 51.49 15.91 11.11
C PRO A 74 50.56 17.09 10.73
N SER A 75 50.50 18.04 11.66
CA SER A 75 50.44 19.50 11.49
C SER A 75 49.62 20.08 10.33
N GLY A 76 48.39 20.50 10.64
CA GLY A 76 47.65 21.48 9.85
C GLY A 76 47.73 22.84 10.52
N ASP A 77 48.57 23.73 9.99
CA ASP A 77 48.57 25.15 10.33
C ASP A 77 47.99 25.96 9.15
N ALA A 78 47.19 26.95 9.51
CA ALA A 78 46.68 28.08 8.72
C ALA A 78 46.07 27.83 7.31
N SER A 79 44.77 28.13 7.17
CA SER A 79 44.34 29.47 6.78
C SER A 79 42.95 29.45 6.13
N ALA A 80 42.14 30.41 6.54
CA ALA A 80 40.79 30.63 6.07
C ALA A 80 40.72 30.92 4.56
N VAL A 81 39.80 30.25 3.87
CA VAL A 81 39.12 30.80 2.69
C VAL A 81 37.63 30.54 2.84
N VAL A 82 36.95 31.60 3.27
CA VAL A 82 35.53 31.87 3.01
C VAL A 82 35.19 31.59 1.54
N SER A 83 34.19 30.73 1.27
CA SER A 83 33.28 30.98 0.15
C SER A 83 32.00 30.14 0.23
N SER A 84 30.90 30.87 0.40
CA SER A 84 29.59 30.58 -0.18
C SER A 84 28.88 29.31 0.28
N ALA A 85 28.23 29.42 1.43
CA ALA A 85 26.99 28.71 1.68
C ALA A 85 26.01 29.10 0.56
N SER A 86 25.95 28.25 -0.47
CA SER A 86 24.87 28.25 -1.44
C SER A 86 23.61 27.88 -0.66
N GLU A 87 22.84 28.89 -0.29
CA GLU A 87 21.51 28.72 0.26
C GLU A 87 20.66 28.05 -0.83
N ALA A 88 20.65 26.72 -0.81
CA ALA A 88 19.75 25.93 -1.61
C ALA A 88 18.34 26.48 -1.36
N PRO A 89 17.58 26.85 -2.40
CA PRO A 89 16.24 27.38 -2.22
C PRO A 89 15.43 26.40 -1.37
N ALA A 90 15.06 26.81 -0.16
CA ALA A 90 14.19 26.00 0.68
C ALA A 90 12.94 25.68 -0.15
N PRO A 91 12.55 24.39 -0.26
CA PRO A 91 11.43 24.01 -1.11
C PRO A 91 10.19 24.76 -0.64
N ALA A 92 9.63 25.59 -1.52
CA ALA A 92 8.43 26.35 -1.23
C ALA A 92 7.29 25.38 -0.87
N THR A 93 6.89 25.39 0.41
CA THR A 93 5.75 24.65 0.92
C THR A 93 4.49 25.13 0.20
N ALA A 94 3.76 24.20 -0.40
CA ALA A 94 2.56 24.52 -1.14
C ALA A 94 1.40 24.82 -0.17
N GLU A 95 0.55 25.79 -0.53
CA GLU A 95 -0.70 26.02 0.19
C GLU A 95 -1.61 24.79 0.09
N LEU A 96 -1.90 24.17 1.23
CA LEU A 96 -2.78 23.00 1.33
C LEU A 96 -4.26 23.37 1.22
N SER A 97 -4.63 24.64 1.41
CA SER A 97 -6.04 25.10 1.49
C SER A 97 -6.86 24.78 0.24
N ARG A 98 -6.24 24.81 -0.95
CA ARG A 98 -6.88 24.50 -2.25
C ARG A 98 -6.54 23.11 -2.80
N LEU A 99 -5.84 22.29 -2.01
CA LEU A 99 -5.61 20.87 -2.30
C LEU A 99 -6.51 20.05 -1.37
N ARG A 100 -7.35 19.16 -1.92
CA ARG A 100 -8.21 18.31 -1.09
C ARG A 100 -8.31 16.88 -1.58
N ILE A 101 -8.60 15.99 -0.65
CA ILE A 101 -9.00 14.61 -0.93
C ILE A 101 -10.49 14.63 -1.30
N SER A 102 -10.80 14.35 -2.57
CA SER A 102 -12.17 14.34 -3.09
C SER A 102 -12.88 13.01 -2.88
N SER A 103 -12.12 11.92 -2.85
CA SER A 103 -12.60 10.59 -2.48
C SER A 103 -11.45 9.80 -1.89
N GLN A 104 -11.78 8.87 -1.00
CA GLN A 104 -10.85 7.92 -0.44
C GLN A 104 -11.55 6.60 -0.19
N THR A 105 -10.82 5.53 -0.42
CA THR A 105 -11.18 4.17 -0.04
C THR A 105 -9.92 3.48 0.44
N TRP A 106 -10.08 2.47 1.26
CA TRP A 106 -8.95 1.70 1.72
C TRP A 106 -9.34 0.23 1.76
N ARG A 107 -8.33 -0.62 1.76
CA ARG A 107 -8.51 -2.06 1.98
C ARG A 107 -7.25 -2.64 2.59
N ARG A 108 -7.41 -3.79 3.22
CA ARG A 108 -6.27 -4.64 3.59
C ARG A 108 -5.83 -5.49 2.40
N GLY A 109 -4.53 -5.70 2.30
CA GLY A 109 -3.89 -6.68 1.44
C GLY A 109 -2.80 -7.43 2.22
N GLY A 110 -2.02 -8.27 1.54
CA GLY A 110 -0.87 -8.96 2.15
C GLY A 110 -1.24 -9.73 3.43
N LEU A 111 -2.17 -10.68 3.31
CA LEU A 111 -2.69 -11.48 4.44
C LEU A 111 -3.46 -10.70 5.53
N GLY A 112 -3.88 -9.47 5.23
CA GLY A 112 -4.70 -8.68 6.14
C GLY A 112 -3.93 -7.65 6.97
N SER A 113 -2.61 -7.58 6.86
CA SER A 113 -1.79 -6.66 7.65
C SER A 113 -1.37 -5.41 6.88
N LYS A 114 -1.35 -5.43 5.53
CA LYS A 114 -0.90 -4.30 4.71
C LYS A 114 -2.07 -3.39 4.34
N ALA A 115 -1.98 -2.11 4.66
CA ALA A 115 -2.97 -1.11 4.27
C ALA A 115 -2.68 -0.56 2.87
N LEU A 116 -3.68 -0.68 1.99
CA LEU A 116 -3.66 -0.11 0.65
C LEU A 116 -4.76 0.95 0.57
N VAL A 117 -4.38 2.18 0.23
CA VAL A 117 -5.30 3.31 0.11
C VAL A 117 -5.45 3.67 -1.37
N THR A 118 -6.68 3.93 -1.79
CA THR A 118 -6.99 4.57 -3.07
C THR A 118 -7.63 5.90 -2.78
N LEU A 119 -7.01 6.99 -3.20
CA LEU A 119 -7.51 8.34 -2.97
C LEU A 119 -7.42 9.17 -4.24
N THR A 120 -8.30 10.16 -4.34
CA THR A 120 -8.34 11.07 -5.47
C THR A 120 -8.13 12.50 -4.98
N LEU A 121 -6.99 13.07 -5.31
CA LEU A 121 -6.65 14.46 -5.00
C LEU A 121 -7.22 15.39 -6.05
N ARG A 122 -7.80 16.50 -5.60
CA ARG A 122 -8.18 17.64 -6.44
C ARG A 122 -7.30 18.83 -6.08
N ASN A 123 -6.57 19.32 -7.08
CA ASN A 123 -5.73 20.50 -6.96
C ASN A 123 -6.43 21.67 -7.65
N ASP A 124 -6.99 22.58 -6.86
CA ASP A 124 -7.61 23.81 -7.38
C ASP A 124 -6.61 24.99 -7.38
N ASN A 125 -5.32 24.76 -7.14
CA ASN A 125 -4.28 25.77 -7.32
C ASN A 125 -4.00 26.05 -8.81
N ASP A 126 -3.39 27.20 -9.06
CA ASP A 126 -2.83 27.67 -10.34
C ASP A 126 -1.41 27.12 -10.61
N TYR A 127 -0.91 26.26 -9.73
CA TYR A 127 0.37 25.55 -9.88
C TYR A 127 0.20 24.04 -9.67
N ALA A 128 1.11 23.27 -10.25
CA ALA A 128 1.21 21.84 -10.00
C ALA A 128 1.83 21.58 -8.62
N VAL A 129 1.42 20.47 -8.00
CA VAL A 129 1.85 20.07 -6.65
C VAL A 129 2.42 18.67 -6.70
N LYS A 130 3.52 18.41 -6.00
CA LYS A 130 4.17 17.10 -5.89
C LYS A 130 4.55 16.80 -4.44
N ASP A 131 5.00 15.57 -4.21
CA ASP A 131 5.45 15.10 -2.89
C ASP A 131 4.42 15.35 -1.80
N VAL A 132 3.17 14.98 -2.08
CA VAL A 132 2.06 15.20 -1.16
C VAL A 132 2.16 14.19 -0.03
N GLU A 133 2.37 14.67 1.19
CA GLU A 133 2.35 13.84 2.39
C GLU A 133 0.92 13.66 2.89
N ILE A 134 0.52 12.39 2.96
CA ILE A 134 -0.75 11.97 3.55
C ILE A 134 -0.49 11.31 4.91
N VAL A 135 -1.40 11.55 5.85
CA VAL A 135 -1.48 10.78 7.09
C VAL A 135 -2.85 10.15 7.19
N CYS A 136 -2.88 8.83 7.32
CA CYS A 136 -4.10 8.04 7.49
C CYS A 136 -4.20 7.53 8.93
N ALA A 137 -5.28 7.92 9.60
CA ALA A 137 -5.66 7.40 10.90
C ALA A 137 -6.55 6.16 10.72
N PHE A 138 -6.19 5.08 11.40
CA PHE A 138 -6.93 3.82 11.41
C PHE A 138 -7.64 3.65 12.74
N THR A 139 -8.92 3.32 12.67
CA THR A 139 -9.79 3.14 13.83
C THR A 139 -10.49 1.80 13.78
N ARG A 140 -10.83 1.27 14.95
CA ARG A 140 -11.71 0.09 15.07
C ARG A 140 -13.16 0.51 14.79
N ARG A 141 -14.04 -0.48 14.62
CA ARG A 141 -15.49 -0.27 14.43
C ARG A 141 -16.15 0.60 15.50
N ASP A 142 -15.67 0.54 16.73
CA ASP A 142 -16.15 1.34 17.87
C ASP A 142 -15.65 2.80 17.84
N GLY A 143 -14.84 3.17 16.84
CA GLY A 143 -14.25 4.51 16.70
C GLY A 143 -12.93 4.70 17.46
N SER A 144 -12.49 3.71 18.26
CA SER A 144 -11.21 3.79 18.97
C SER A 144 -10.04 3.89 17.99
N HIS A 145 -9.10 4.79 18.30
CA HIS A 145 -7.88 4.95 17.52
C HIS A 145 -6.95 3.76 17.72
N LEU A 146 -6.35 3.29 16.62
CA LEU A 146 -5.39 2.19 16.64
C LEU A 146 -3.99 2.65 16.25
N THR A 147 -3.89 3.33 15.10
CA THR A 147 -2.58 3.73 14.56
C THR A 147 -2.71 4.82 13.50
N ASN A 148 -1.65 5.59 13.33
CA ASN A 148 -1.49 6.52 12.22
C ASN A 148 -0.35 6.03 11.32
N ARG A 149 -0.54 6.13 10.00
CA ARG A 149 0.49 5.85 9.00
C ARG A 149 0.62 7.02 8.04
N SER A 150 1.85 7.47 7.82
CA SER A 150 2.18 8.51 6.85
C SER A 150 2.70 7.91 5.55
N ARG A 151 2.48 8.60 4.44
CA ARG A 151 3.06 8.26 3.15
C ARG A 151 3.21 9.52 2.30
N VAL A 152 4.36 9.64 1.63
CA VAL A 152 4.55 10.66 0.60
C VAL A 152 4.14 10.10 -0.76
N LEU A 153 3.31 10.84 -1.47
CA LEU A 153 2.91 10.59 -2.85
C LEU A 153 3.83 11.40 -3.77
N ALA A 154 4.79 10.72 -4.39
CA ALA A 154 5.83 11.38 -5.19
C ALA A 154 5.28 12.02 -6.47
N ASP A 155 4.26 11.42 -7.09
CA ASP A 155 3.80 11.91 -8.38
C ASP A 155 3.15 13.29 -8.28
N ALA A 156 3.43 14.13 -9.28
CA ALA A 156 2.78 15.43 -9.41
C ALA A 156 1.29 15.31 -9.74
N VAL A 157 0.53 16.28 -9.23
CA VAL A 157 -0.86 16.60 -9.55
C VAL A 157 -0.87 17.95 -10.25
N SER A 158 -1.27 17.98 -11.52
CA SER A 158 -1.27 19.19 -12.34
C SER A 158 -2.17 20.29 -11.74
N MET A 159 -1.94 21.54 -12.13
CA MET A 159 -2.81 22.66 -11.77
C MET A 159 -4.26 22.42 -12.21
N LYS A 160 -5.23 22.92 -11.44
CA LYS A 160 -6.68 22.84 -11.72
C LYS A 160 -7.17 21.44 -12.13
N SER A 161 -6.54 20.38 -11.61
CA SER A 161 -6.74 19.01 -12.06
C SER A 161 -7.12 18.06 -10.92
N ARG A 162 -7.40 16.82 -11.30
CA ARG A 162 -7.68 15.73 -10.38
C ARG A 162 -6.81 14.52 -10.73
N LYS A 163 -6.20 13.90 -9.72
CA LYS A 163 -5.39 12.69 -9.89
C LYS A 163 -5.77 11.63 -8.87
N THR A 164 -5.93 10.40 -9.34
CA THR A 164 -6.22 9.23 -8.51
C THR A 164 -4.94 8.44 -8.27
N PHE A 165 -4.63 8.24 -6.99
CA PHE A 165 -3.54 7.40 -6.52
C PHE A 165 -4.16 6.08 -6.06
N ALA A 166 -3.99 5.02 -6.86
CA ALA A 166 -4.64 3.74 -6.62
C ALA A 166 -3.74 2.76 -5.88
N ARG A 167 -4.30 2.09 -4.87
CA ARG A 167 -3.64 0.98 -4.13
C ARG A 167 -2.27 1.36 -3.56
N ILE A 168 -2.12 2.58 -3.09
CA ILE A 168 -0.89 3.06 -2.47
C ILE A 168 -0.68 2.34 -1.14
N PRO A 169 0.46 1.67 -0.94
CA PRO A 169 0.77 1.07 0.35
C PRO A 169 1.18 2.16 1.34
N VAL A 170 0.45 2.26 2.45
CA VAL A 170 0.76 3.21 3.53
C VAL A 170 1.46 2.54 4.73
N GLY A 171 1.56 1.21 4.72
CA GLY A 171 2.29 0.45 5.73
C GLY A 171 1.47 -0.71 6.29
N PHE A 172 1.91 -1.25 7.42
CA PHE A 172 1.22 -2.31 8.13
C PHE A 172 0.31 -1.76 9.23
N VAL A 173 -0.88 -2.31 9.39
CA VAL A 173 -1.88 -1.86 10.35
C VAL A 173 -2.38 -3.01 11.21
N ASN A 174 -2.94 -2.68 12.36
CA ASN A 174 -3.56 -3.66 13.23
C ASN A 174 -4.71 -4.37 12.48
N VAL A 175 -4.80 -5.70 12.66
CA VAL A 175 -5.84 -6.53 12.03
C VAL A 175 -7.26 -6.09 12.39
N ASN A 176 -7.44 -5.43 13.54
CA ASN A 176 -8.73 -4.92 14.03
C ASN A 176 -9.12 -3.54 13.46
N ALA A 177 -8.36 -2.96 12.53
CA ALA A 177 -8.73 -1.69 11.92
C ALA A 177 -9.93 -1.86 10.98
N ASP A 178 -11.09 -1.27 11.26
CA ASP A 178 -12.26 -1.38 10.38
C ASP A 178 -12.43 -0.14 9.49
N GLN A 179 -11.87 1.00 9.90
CA GLN A 179 -12.03 2.26 9.19
C GLN A 179 -10.67 2.95 9.03
N ALA A 180 -10.57 3.79 7.99
CA ALA A 180 -9.42 4.64 7.76
C ALA A 180 -9.85 6.00 7.24
N ARG A 181 -9.23 7.06 7.74
CA ARG A 181 -9.42 8.44 7.26
C ARG A 181 -8.07 9.07 7.00
N CYS A 182 -7.84 9.51 5.77
CA CYS A 182 -6.62 10.20 5.39
C CYS A 182 -6.81 11.71 5.39
N SER A 183 -5.72 12.41 5.68
CA SER A 183 -5.61 13.86 5.70
C SER A 183 -4.31 14.28 5.01
N LEU A 184 -4.30 15.50 4.48
CA LEU A 184 -3.13 16.10 3.87
C LEU A 184 -2.33 16.83 4.95
N VAL A 185 -1.02 16.58 5.01
CA VAL A 185 -0.15 17.18 6.03
C VAL A 185 0.86 18.14 5.41
N ALA A 186 1.42 17.78 4.26
CA ALA A 186 2.37 18.62 3.55
C ALA A 186 2.27 18.38 2.04
N ALA A 187 2.74 19.35 1.27
CA ALA A 187 2.90 19.24 -0.17
C ALA A 187 3.92 20.27 -0.66
N ARG A 188 4.54 20.01 -1.81
CA ARG A 188 5.52 20.90 -2.44
C ARG A 188 5.02 21.41 -3.77
N ARG A 189 5.37 22.64 -4.14
CA ARG A 189 5.14 23.13 -5.51
C ARG A 189 6.06 22.34 -6.47
N ALA A 190 5.50 21.91 -7.60
CA ALA A 190 6.19 21.04 -8.57
C ALA A 190 7.17 21.81 -9.45
#